data_AF-A0A1G1YK82-F1
#
_entry.id   AF-A0A1G1YK82-F1
#
_cell.length_a   1.000
_cell.length_b   1.000
_cell.length_c   1.000
_cell.angle_alpha   90.00
_cell.angle_beta   90.00
_cell.angle_gamma   90.00
#
_symmetry.space_group_name_H-M   'P 1'
#
loop_
_entity.id
_entity.type
_entity.pdbx_description
1 polymer ?
#
loop_
_entity_poly.entity_id
_entity_poly.type
_entity_poly.pdbx_seq_one_letter_code
_entity_poly.pdbx_strand_id
1 'polypeptide(L)'
;MTPCGVFTNAVTSVGYRALGTKNAKGWRGLGEKGSRVWDFGWQWTEHYVRKQRDDRQIRLLLHATDPVQGESRLGRPDSKGCVRISAKLNAFLDRFGILDADFEAAGETFAWLLHPDRQPVSHAGRYLIVGDSTRQPVRQLVAQASTP
;
A
#
# COMPACT_ATOMS: atom_id res chain seq x y z
N MET A 1 6.29 -11.27 3.70
CA MET A 1 6.47 -10.18 4.68
C MET A 1 5.50 -9.03 4.45
N THR A 2 5.02 -8.75 3.24
CA THR A 2 3.81 -7.91 3.15
C THR A 2 2.66 -8.70 3.77
N PRO A 3 1.94 -8.17 4.78
CA PRO A 3 0.84 -8.87 5.43
C PRO A 3 -0.36 -8.97 4.50
N CYS A 4 -1.05 -10.11 4.54
CA CYS A 4 -2.34 -10.28 3.88
C CYS A 4 -3.47 -9.83 4.82
N GLY A 5 -4.50 -9.20 4.29
CA GLY A 5 -5.62 -8.70 5.09
C GLY A 5 -6.34 -7.51 4.46
N VAL A 6 -7.21 -6.90 5.26
CA VAL A 6 -7.93 -5.67 4.93
C VAL A 6 -7.44 -4.58 5.88
N PHE A 7 -6.95 -3.49 5.32
CA PHE A 7 -6.32 -2.40 6.06
C PHE A 7 -7.02 -1.08 5.78
N THR A 8 -7.31 -0.30 6.81
CA THR A 8 -8.04 0.97 6.69
C THR A 8 -7.08 2.15 6.58
N ASN A 9 -7.25 2.99 5.57
CA ASN A 9 -6.64 4.32 5.48
C ASN A 9 -7.44 5.27 6.38
N ALA A 10 -7.09 5.30 7.66
CA ALA A 10 -7.80 6.04 8.69
C ALA A 10 -7.07 7.35 9.05
N VAL A 11 -7.83 8.36 9.46
CA VAL A 11 -7.28 9.64 9.94
C VAL A 11 -6.43 9.52 11.23
N THR A 12 -6.47 8.36 11.90
CA THR A 12 -5.61 8.05 13.06
C THR A 12 -4.22 7.55 12.68
N SER A 13 -4.04 7.09 11.43
CA SER A 13 -2.75 6.66 10.85
C SER A 13 -2.47 7.54 9.63
N VAL A 14 -2.13 8.80 9.89
CA VAL A 14 -1.98 9.80 8.83
C VAL A 14 -0.76 9.48 7.96
N GLY A 15 -1.00 9.33 6.66
CA GLY A 15 0.06 9.22 5.67
C GLY A 15 0.85 10.52 5.48
N TYR A 16 1.65 10.60 4.42
CA TYR A 16 2.47 11.79 4.15
C TYR A 16 2.80 11.93 2.66
N ARG A 17 3.53 12.99 2.32
CA ARG A 17 4.05 13.27 0.98
C ARG A 17 5.53 12.94 0.92
N ALA A 18 5.93 12.16 -0.06
CA ALA A 18 7.33 11.80 -0.24
C ALA A 18 8.19 13.04 -0.54
N LEU A 19 9.42 13.08 0.01
CA LEU A 19 10.36 14.16 -0.26
C LEU A 19 11.10 14.00 -1.60
N GLY A 20 11.02 12.83 -2.24
CA GLY A 20 11.76 12.52 -3.46
C GLY A 20 13.26 12.30 -3.24
N THR A 21 13.68 12.04 -1.99
CA THR A 21 15.08 11.88 -1.61
C THR A 21 15.68 10.61 -2.19
N LYS A 22 16.87 10.73 -2.78
CA LYS A 22 17.66 9.60 -3.24
C LYS A 22 18.40 8.96 -2.06
N ASN A 23 18.38 7.64 -1.96
CA ASN A 23 19.24 6.91 -1.05
C ASN A 23 20.70 6.86 -1.57
N ALA A 24 21.60 6.21 -0.83
CA ALA A 24 23.01 6.06 -1.22
C ALA A 24 23.24 5.37 -2.58
N LYS A 25 22.24 4.64 -3.11
CA LYS A 25 22.27 4.01 -4.43
C LYS A 25 21.67 4.89 -5.53
N GLY A 26 21.22 6.10 -5.19
CA GLY A 26 20.57 7.03 -6.11
C GLY A 26 19.07 6.82 -6.28
N TRP A 27 18.42 6.01 -5.46
CA TRP A 27 17.01 5.61 -5.62
C TRP A 27 16.07 6.45 -4.78
N ARG A 28 14.95 6.88 -5.38
CA ARG A 28 13.83 7.49 -4.67
C ARG A 28 12.90 6.41 -4.11
N GLY A 29 13.23 5.90 -2.93
CA GLY A 29 12.57 4.73 -2.35
C GLY A 29 11.05 4.86 -2.18
N LEU A 30 10.55 6.06 -1.90
CA LEU A 30 9.12 6.37 -1.71
C LEU A 30 8.49 7.06 -2.95
N GLY A 31 9.18 7.05 -4.08
CA GLY A 31 8.77 7.77 -5.29
C GLY A 31 9.23 9.21 -5.32
N GLU A 32 8.67 9.98 -6.25
CA GLU A 32 9.06 11.37 -6.49
C GLU A 32 8.58 12.32 -5.40
N LYS A 33 9.10 13.55 -5.41
CA LYS A 33 8.66 14.58 -4.47
C LYS A 33 7.17 14.82 -4.65
N GLY A 34 6.41 14.79 -3.56
CA GLY A 34 4.96 14.97 -3.57
C GLY A 34 4.16 13.69 -3.80
N SER A 35 4.79 12.55 -4.16
CA SER A 35 4.07 11.28 -4.25
C SER A 35 3.39 10.94 -2.93
N ARG A 36 2.18 10.39 -3.02
CA ARG A 36 1.36 10.04 -1.85
C ARG A 36 1.92 8.78 -1.20
N VAL A 37 2.08 8.82 0.12
CA VAL A 37 2.35 7.64 0.94
C VAL A 37 1.15 7.44 1.85
N TRP A 38 0.40 6.36 1.63
CA TRP A 38 -0.66 5.94 2.55
C TRP A 38 -0.04 5.04 3.61
N ASP A 39 -0.32 5.37 4.88
CA ASP A 39 0.22 4.69 6.04
C ASP A 39 -0.92 3.94 6.74
N PHE A 40 -0.80 2.62 6.82
CA PHE A 40 -1.80 1.76 7.45
C PHE A 40 -1.38 1.36 8.87
N GLY A 41 -0.40 2.05 9.45
CA GLY A 41 0.09 1.81 10.80
C GLY A 41 0.91 0.53 10.94
N TRP A 42 1.10 0.11 12.20
CA TRP A 42 1.79 -1.12 12.55
C TRP A 42 0.88 -2.34 12.34
N GLN A 43 1.36 -3.29 11.53
CA GLN A 43 0.64 -4.49 11.15
C GLN A 43 1.50 -5.71 11.45
N TRP A 44 0.86 -6.79 11.92
CA TRP A 44 1.52 -8.08 12.07
C TRP A 44 1.69 -8.74 10.71
N THR A 45 2.89 -9.25 10.44
CA THR A 45 3.15 -10.09 9.27
C THR A 45 3.73 -11.43 9.68
N GLU A 46 3.31 -12.46 8.96
CA GLU A 46 4.01 -13.74 8.90
C GLU A 46 5.42 -13.51 8.36
N HIS A 47 6.41 -13.93 9.14
CA HIS A 47 7.81 -13.92 8.76
C HIS A 47 8.45 -15.22 9.26
N TYR A 48 9.45 -15.71 8.54
CA TYR A 48 10.05 -17.02 8.81
C TYR A 48 11.57 -16.88 8.88
N VAL A 49 12.16 -17.36 9.97
CA VAL A 49 13.61 -17.44 10.16
C VAL A 49 13.97 -18.90 10.35
N ARG A 50 14.89 -19.43 9.52
CA ARG A 50 15.30 -20.85 9.58
C ARG A 50 14.12 -21.84 9.57
N LYS A 51 13.08 -21.55 8.76
CA LYS A 51 11.81 -22.30 8.65
C LYS A 51 10.91 -22.29 9.89
N GLN A 52 11.24 -21.52 10.93
CA GLN A 52 10.34 -21.29 12.06
C GLN A 52 9.59 -19.98 11.87
N ARG A 53 8.30 -19.99 12.23
CA ARG A 53 7.46 -18.79 12.23
C ARG A 53 7.96 -17.84 13.31
N ASP A 54 8.24 -16.62 12.90
CA ASP A 54 8.74 -15.52 13.71
C ASP A 54 7.98 -14.27 13.26
N ASP A 55 6.75 -14.14 13.74
CA ASP A 55 5.86 -13.03 13.39
C ASP A 55 6.45 -11.72 13.88
N ARG A 56 6.38 -10.69 13.04
CA ARG A 56 6.92 -9.37 13.37
C ARG A 56 5.89 -8.29 13.05
N GLN A 57 5.98 -7.19 13.78
CA GLN A 57 5.29 -5.98 13.39
C GLN A 57 6.11 -5.23 12.34
N ILE A 58 5.44 -4.80 11.29
CA ILE A 58 5.98 -3.88 10.30
C ILE A 58 5.04 -2.68 10.16
N ARG A 59 5.58 -1.53 9.75
CA ARG A 59 4.73 -0.40 9.36
C ARG A 59 4.32 -0.58 7.90
N LEU A 60 3.04 -0.86 7.68
CA LEU A 60 2.51 -1.13 6.34
C LEU A 60 2.27 0.19 5.59
N LEU A 61 2.99 0.37 4.50
CA LEU A 61 2.85 1.54 3.63
C LEU A 61 2.45 1.09 2.22
N LEU A 62 1.59 1.89 1.57
CA LEU A 62 1.39 1.88 0.12
C LEU A 62 2.03 3.14 -0.46
N HIS A 63 2.94 2.99 -1.42
CA HIS A 63 3.60 4.13 -2.04
C HIS A 63 4.14 3.83 -3.43
N ALA A 64 4.40 4.90 -4.19
CA ALA A 64 5.12 4.82 -5.46
C ALA A 64 6.55 4.30 -5.25
N THR A 65 7.08 3.59 -6.24
CA THR A 65 8.52 3.31 -6.33
C THR A 65 9.23 4.37 -7.18
N ASP A 66 10.55 4.27 -7.30
CA ASP A 66 11.33 5.14 -8.18
C ASP A 66 10.87 4.92 -9.64
N PRO A 67 10.38 5.96 -10.36
CA PRO A 67 9.84 5.78 -11.71
C PRO A 67 10.89 5.44 -12.75
N VAL A 68 12.17 5.71 -12.48
CA VAL A 68 13.27 5.45 -13.42
C VAL A 68 13.88 4.08 -13.16
N GLN A 69 14.16 3.76 -11.90
CA GLN A 69 14.91 2.55 -11.51
C GLN A 69 14.03 1.46 -10.89
N GLY A 70 12.95 1.83 -10.23
CA GLY A 70 12.12 0.93 -9.43
C GLY A 70 10.97 0.30 -10.19
N GLU A 71 10.35 1.03 -11.13
CA GLU A 71 9.13 0.55 -11.81
C GLU A 71 9.35 -0.72 -12.62
N SER A 72 10.49 -0.87 -13.30
CA SER A 72 10.85 -2.08 -14.05
C SER A 72 11.01 -3.34 -13.18
N ARG A 73 11.01 -3.18 -11.86
CA ARG A 73 11.13 -4.26 -10.87
C ARG A 73 9.84 -4.53 -10.11
N LEU A 74 8.75 -3.82 -10.40
CA LEU A 74 7.45 -4.11 -9.81
C LEU A 74 7.07 -5.59 -10.03
N GLY A 75 6.43 -6.19 -9.03
CA GLY A 75 6.11 -7.63 -9.00
C GLY A 75 7.23 -8.52 -8.46
N ARG A 76 8.46 -8.03 -8.28
CA ARG A 76 9.54 -8.78 -7.62
C ARG A 76 9.41 -8.70 -6.08
N PRO A 77 9.90 -9.71 -5.33
CA PRO A 77 9.91 -9.69 -3.87
C PRO A 77 11.01 -8.78 -3.30
N ASP A 78 11.07 -7.53 -3.76
CA ASP A 78 12.09 -6.53 -3.44
C ASP A 78 11.64 -5.53 -2.36
N SER A 79 10.44 -5.71 -1.79
CA SER A 79 9.92 -4.84 -0.73
C SER A 79 10.25 -5.41 0.65
N LYS A 80 10.55 -4.51 1.60
CA LYS A 80 10.65 -4.86 3.02
C LYS A 80 9.28 -4.76 3.71
N GLY A 81 8.23 -5.26 3.05
CA GLY A 81 6.87 -5.34 3.58
C GLY A 81 5.92 -4.22 3.13
N CYS A 82 6.42 -3.18 2.46
CA CYS A 82 5.57 -2.16 1.84
C CYS A 82 4.91 -2.69 0.56
N VAL A 83 3.75 -2.14 0.21
CA VAL A 83 3.11 -2.31 -1.10
C VAL A 83 3.65 -1.24 -2.04
N ARG A 84 4.31 -1.68 -3.11
CA ARG A 84 4.88 -0.79 -4.13
C ARG A 84 3.99 -0.75 -5.36
N ILE A 85 3.70 0.45 -5.83
CA ILE A 85 2.96 0.71 -7.07
C ILE A 85 3.77 1.62 -8.00
N SER A 86 3.37 1.72 -9.27
CA SER A 86 3.95 2.70 -10.18
C SER A 86 3.61 4.12 -9.75
N ALA A 87 4.43 5.08 -10.15
CA ALA A 87 4.19 6.50 -9.93
C ALA A 87 2.88 6.95 -10.60
N LYS A 88 2.57 6.40 -11.78
CA LYS A 88 1.30 6.68 -12.48
C LYS A 88 0.08 6.20 -11.69
N LEU A 89 0.12 4.98 -11.14
CA LEU A 89 -0.97 4.48 -10.31
C LEU A 89 -1.11 5.29 -9.01
N ASN A 90 0.01 5.67 -8.40
CA ASN A 90 0.01 6.53 -7.22
C ASN A 90 -0.68 7.88 -7.49
N ALA A 91 -0.27 8.57 -8.55
CA ALA A 91 -0.86 9.84 -8.95
C ALA A 91 -2.35 9.71 -9.29
N PHE A 92 -2.76 8.62 -9.93
CA PHE A 92 -4.16 8.32 -10.20
C PHE A 92 -4.96 8.18 -8.90
N LEU A 93 -4.52 7.29 -7.99
CA LEU A 93 -5.23 7.04 -6.72
C LEU A 93 -5.34 8.32 -5.88
N ASP A 94 -4.27 9.12 -5.87
CA ASP A 94 -4.17 10.37 -5.12
C ASP A 94 -5.02 11.50 -5.70
N ARG A 95 -4.97 11.71 -7.03
CA ARG A 95 -5.78 12.73 -7.69
C ARG A 95 -7.28 12.44 -7.55
N PHE A 96 -7.68 11.18 -7.65
CA PHE A 96 -9.09 10.79 -7.59
C PHE A 96 -9.56 10.41 -6.18
N GLY A 97 -8.72 10.60 -5.15
CA GLY A 97 -9.08 10.34 -3.76
C GLY A 97 -9.59 8.91 -3.49
N ILE A 98 -9.09 7.92 -4.25
CA ILE A 98 -9.68 6.57 -4.32
C ILE A 98 -9.70 5.89 -2.95
N LEU A 99 -8.71 6.17 -2.10
CA LEU A 99 -8.55 5.60 -0.76
C LEU A 99 -8.85 6.60 0.35
N ASP A 100 -9.22 7.84 0.03
CA ASP A 100 -9.21 8.97 0.96
C ASP A 100 -10.61 9.32 1.50
N ALA A 101 -11.57 8.38 1.52
CA ALA A 101 -12.95 8.65 1.95
C ALA A 101 -13.05 9.34 3.32
N ASP A 102 -12.28 8.86 4.32
CA ASP A 102 -12.28 9.44 5.66
C ASP A 102 -11.57 10.82 5.69
N PHE A 103 -10.58 11.04 4.81
CA PHE A 103 -9.86 12.32 4.72
C PHE A 103 -10.69 13.38 3.99
N GLU A 104 -11.41 13.02 2.92
CA GLU A 104 -12.34 13.93 2.24
C GLU A 104 -13.51 14.32 3.15
N ALA A 105 -14.02 13.38 3.97
CA ALA A 105 -15.08 13.66 4.94
C ALA A 105 -14.62 14.59 6.08
N ALA A 106 -13.32 14.61 6.40
CA ALA A 106 -12.74 15.47 7.43
C ALA A 106 -12.49 16.93 6.97
N GLY A 107 -12.83 17.26 5.72
CA GLY A 107 -12.76 18.60 5.16
C GLY A 107 -11.34 19.18 5.17
N GLU A 108 -11.22 20.45 5.57
CA GLU A 108 -9.95 21.21 5.51
C GLU A 108 -8.86 20.72 6.48
N THR A 109 -9.22 19.90 7.47
CA THR A 109 -8.28 19.40 8.50
C THR A 109 -7.03 18.75 7.91
N PHE A 110 -7.19 18.07 6.76
CA PHE A 110 -6.11 17.36 6.08
C PHE A 110 -5.81 17.92 4.69
N ALA A 111 -6.18 19.16 4.38
CA ALA A 111 -5.93 19.77 3.08
C ALA A 111 -4.44 19.80 2.70
N TRP A 112 -3.54 19.92 3.67
CA TRP A 112 -2.08 19.84 3.48
C TRP A 112 -1.59 18.48 2.96
N LEU A 113 -2.39 17.44 3.16
CA LEU A 113 -2.07 16.07 2.79
C LEU A 113 -2.65 15.70 1.43
N LEU A 114 -3.86 16.17 1.13
CA LEU A 114 -4.60 15.82 -0.08
C LEU A 114 -4.02 16.51 -1.32
N HIS A 115 -4.27 15.95 -2.51
CA HIS A 115 -3.76 16.54 -3.74
C HIS A 115 -4.47 17.90 -3.97
N PRO A 116 -3.74 18.98 -4.30
CA PRO A 116 -4.34 20.32 -4.46
C PRO A 116 -5.41 20.34 -5.55
N ASP A 117 -5.13 19.71 -6.70
CA ASP A 117 -6.08 19.60 -7.83
C ASP A 117 -6.89 18.29 -7.80
N ARG A 118 -7.18 17.75 -6.61
CA ARG A 118 -7.93 16.50 -6.48
C ARG A 118 -9.32 16.61 -7.11
N GLN A 119 -9.78 15.50 -7.67
CA GLN A 119 -11.11 15.30 -8.23
C GLN A 119 -11.67 14.01 -7.61
N PRO A 120 -12.08 14.04 -6.33
CA PRO A 120 -12.47 12.83 -5.63
C PRO A 120 -13.64 12.15 -6.33
N VAL A 121 -13.60 10.83 -6.43
CA VAL A 121 -14.74 10.06 -6.92
C VAL A 121 -15.93 10.19 -5.95
N SER A 122 -17.16 10.09 -6.46
CA SER A 122 -18.38 10.21 -5.64
C SER A 122 -18.47 9.15 -4.53
N HIS A 123 -17.82 8.00 -4.71
CA HIS A 123 -17.78 6.90 -3.76
C HIS A 123 -16.33 6.45 -3.52
N ALA A 124 -15.57 7.30 -2.84
CA ALA A 124 -14.23 6.95 -2.40
C ALA A 124 -14.25 5.75 -1.44
N GLY A 125 -13.25 4.88 -1.58
CA GLY A 125 -12.99 3.80 -0.63
C GLY A 125 -12.09 4.26 0.51
N ARG A 126 -11.87 3.36 1.47
CA ARG A 126 -10.90 3.56 2.57
C ARG A 126 -10.08 2.32 2.90
N TYR A 127 -10.24 1.24 2.13
CA TYR A 127 -9.65 -0.05 2.43
C TYR A 127 -8.62 -0.46 1.37
N LEU A 128 -7.45 -0.91 1.82
CA LEU A 128 -6.49 -1.66 1.03
C LEU A 128 -6.67 -3.14 1.35
N ILE A 129 -6.89 -3.95 0.32
CA ILE A 129 -6.95 -5.41 0.46
C ILE A 129 -5.66 -5.99 -0.13
N VAL A 130 -4.93 -6.74 0.69
CA VAL A 130 -3.72 -7.47 0.26
C VAL A 130 -4.02 -8.95 0.34
N GLY A 131 -3.96 -9.63 -0.81
CA GLY A 131 -4.12 -11.08 -0.93
C GLY A 131 -2.84 -11.75 -1.39
N ASP A 132 -2.67 -13.00 -0.97
CA ASP A 132 -1.64 -13.89 -1.50
C ASP A 132 -2.23 -14.67 -2.68
N SER A 133 -1.79 -14.34 -3.90
CA SER A 133 -2.27 -14.99 -5.12
C SER A 133 -1.82 -16.44 -5.28
N THR A 134 -0.94 -16.94 -4.41
CA THR A 134 -0.54 -18.36 -4.37
C THR A 134 -1.46 -19.21 -3.51
N ARG A 135 -2.27 -18.60 -2.63
CA ARG A 135 -3.28 -19.30 -1.84
C ARG A 135 -4.49 -19.58 -2.73
N GLN A 136 -4.89 -20.85 -2.82
CA GLN A 136 -6.09 -21.24 -3.57
C GLN A 136 -7.35 -20.63 -2.94
N PRO A 137 -8.34 -20.20 -3.73
CA PRO A 137 -9.61 -19.73 -3.20
C PRO A 137 -10.30 -20.85 -2.42
N VAL A 138 -10.86 -20.51 -1.25
CA VAL A 138 -11.52 -21.44 -0.31
C VAL A 138 -12.59 -22.32 -0.99
N ARG A 139 -13.18 -21.86 -2.11
CA ARG A 139 -14.17 -22.63 -2.89
C ARG A 139 -13.63 -23.90 -3.57
N GLN A 140 -12.32 -24.03 -3.81
CA GLN A 140 -11.74 -25.23 -4.43
C GLN A 140 -11.41 -26.35 -3.42
N LEU A 141 -11.16 -26.01 -2.16
CA LEU A 141 -10.88 -26.99 -1.09
C LEU A 141 -12.10 -27.84 -0.74
N VAL A 142 -13.31 -27.27 -0.80
CA VAL A 142 -14.56 -27.99 -0.50
C VAL A 142 -14.94 -28.95 -1.65
N ALA A 143 -14.65 -28.58 -2.90
CA ALA A 143 -14.93 -29.45 -4.05
C ALA A 143 -13.99 -30.68 -4.11
N GLN A 144 -12.74 -30.55 -3.67
CA GLN A 144 -11.79 -31.66 -3.60
C GLN A 144 -12.00 -32.59 -2.40
N ALA A 145 -12.62 -32.11 -1.32
CA ALA A 145 -13.01 -32.93 -0.17
C ALA A 145 -14.35 -33.68 -0.37
N SER A 146 -15.04 -33.45 -1.49
CA SER A 146 -16.38 -33.99 -1.77
C SER A 146 -16.40 -35.02 -2.90
N THR A 147 -15.24 -35.52 -3.34
CA THR A 147 -15.18 -36.65 -4.27
C THR A 147 -14.81 -37.90 -3.46
N PRO A 148 -15.66 -38.95 -3.44
CA PRO A 148 -15.39 -40.18 -2.69
C PRO A 148 -14.20 -40.97 -3.24
#